data_AF-A0A2D6LUU3-F1
#
_entry.id   AF-A0A2D6LUU3-F1
#
_cell.length_a   1.000
_cell.length_b   1.000
_cell.length_c   1.000
_cell.angle_alpha   90.00
_cell.angle_beta   90.00
_cell.angle_gamma   90.00
#
_symmetry.space_group_name_H-M   'P 1'
#
loop_
_entity.id
_entity.type
_entity.pdbx_description
1 polymer ?
#
loop_
_entity_poly.entity_id
_entity_poly.type
_entity_poly.pdbx_seq_one_letter_code
_entity_poly.pdbx_strand_id
1 'polypeptide(L)'
;MEFNKNLAAVHGYLCGDGYVIRNPETQKHKYYVVGFRNQNLTLLNDFNVKFNKQFKKLPKLRDARCVVNSKEIYYQLVQKFNSFYSKDWSLPNMDCENLKYWLRAFFDCEAWVIAKERKSRLIALDSINCDGIRQIGCALEILGIKNKIRENKKRNIYRLFIFGKENLIRYQKKIGFLHKNKKEKLKKDILSYMSYTWEFPKNKIKKVVNKIMKEKAKVNMPYTVRIVSNKENNLVNLSKNLFSLYKIDSKTYKRKNGFGTVYFTLNIHKKSEVAKMIRLGLLNKKEENKIIL
;
A
#
# COMPACT_ATOMS: atom_id res chain seq x y z
N MET A 1 19.49 27.72 -9.96
CA MET A 1 19.28 26.29 -10.31
C MET A 1 17.79 26.03 -10.54
N GLU A 2 17.40 25.69 -11.77
CA GLU A 2 16.02 25.33 -12.11
C GLU A 2 15.58 24.03 -11.41
N PHE A 3 14.32 23.95 -11.00
CA PHE A 3 13.76 22.74 -10.37
C PHE A 3 13.08 21.85 -11.41
N ASN A 4 13.73 20.75 -11.79
CA ASN A 4 13.25 19.80 -12.79
C ASN A 4 13.23 18.36 -12.25
N LYS A 5 12.80 17.39 -13.06
CA LYS A 5 12.67 15.98 -12.66
C LYS A 5 13.97 15.30 -12.22
N ASN A 6 15.12 15.81 -12.66
CA ASN A 6 16.42 15.28 -12.24
C ASN A 6 16.76 15.81 -10.86
N LEU A 7 16.63 17.12 -10.63
CA LEU A 7 16.84 17.71 -9.31
C LEU A 7 15.86 17.17 -8.28
N ALA A 8 14.58 16.99 -8.65
CA ALA A 8 13.56 16.41 -7.78
C ALA A 8 13.97 15.02 -7.27
N ALA A 9 14.40 14.14 -8.18
CA ALA A 9 14.84 12.81 -7.79
C ALA A 9 16.19 12.83 -7.03
N VAL A 10 17.16 13.67 -7.43
CA VAL A 10 18.42 13.82 -6.67
C VAL A 10 18.12 14.27 -5.24
N HIS A 11 17.28 15.29 -5.06
CA HIS A 11 16.87 15.76 -3.75
C HIS A 11 16.19 14.64 -2.94
N GLY A 12 15.27 13.88 -3.55
CA GLY A 12 14.61 12.74 -2.89
C GLY A 12 15.58 11.64 -2.44
N TYR A 13 16.58 11.31 -3.25
CA TYR A 13 17.64 10.37 -2.85
C TYR A 13 18.51 10.92 -1.71
N LEU A 14 18.82 12.22 -1.74
CA LEU A 14 19.63 12.86 -0.70
C LEU A 14 18.90 12.96 0.65
N CYS A 15 17.58 13.09 0.65
CA CYS A 15 16.77 13.07 1.88
C CYS A 15 16.55 11.66 2.45
N GLY A 16 16.68 10.62 1.62
CA GLY A 16 16.60 9.22 2.04
C GLY A 16 17.97 8.70 2.49
N ASP A 17 18.62 7.89 1.65
CA ASP A 17 19.93 7.29 1.97
C ASP A 17 21.16 8.14 1.57
N GLY A 18 20.95 9.38 1.12
CA GLY A 18 22.03 10.27 0.73
C GLY A 18 22.49 11.22 1.83
N TYR A 19 23.48 12.03 1.49
CA TYR A 19 24.10 12.97 2.42
C TYR A 19 24.76 14.13 1.68
N VAL A 20 24.70 15.31 2.31
CA VAL A 20 25.35 16.54 1.86
C VAL A 20 26.13 17.08 3.04
N ILE A 21 27.45 16.84 3.05
CA ILE A 21 28.29 17.08 4.23
C ILE A 21 29.47 17.99 3.90
N ARG A 22 29.84 18.79 4.90
CA ARG A 22 31.11 19.52 4.97
C ARG A 22 31.82 19.13 6.26
N ASN A 23 33.14 19.26 6.28
CA ASN A 23 33.88 19.10 7.54
C ASN A 23 33.45 20.10 8.61
N PRO A 24 33.61 19.73 9.90
CA PRO A 24 33.52 20.69 11.00
C PRO A 24 34.39 21.91 10.77
N GLU A 25 34.00 23.04 11.34
CA GLU A 25 34.73 24.30 11.21
C GLU A 25 36.16 24.21 11.77
N THR A 26 36.37 23.33 12.75
CA THR A 26 37.66 23.08 13.42
C THR A 26 38.73 22.40 12.56
N GLN A 27 38.39 21.75 11.44
CA GLN A 27 39.37 21.08 10.58
C GLN A 27 39.96 22.02 9.51
N LYS A 28 41.29 22.04 9.36
CA LYS A 28 42.00 22.87 8.36
C LYS A 28 41.60 22.55 6.91
N HIS A 29 41.56 21.26 6.55
CA HIS A 29 41.16 20.85 5.21
C HIS A 29 39.63 20.75 5.11
N LYS A 30 39.03 21.50 4.18
CA LYS A 30 37.58 21.45 3.93
C LYS A 30 37.29 20.53 2.75
N TYR A 31 36.55 19.45 2.96
CA TYR A 31 35.88 18.75 1.87
C TYR A 31 34.38 19.05 1.88
N TYR A 32 33.81 19.01 0.68
CA TYR A 32 32.41 19.28 0.39
C TYR A 32 31.90 18.10 -0.42
N VAL A 33 31.20 17.19 0.26
CA VAL A 33 30.81 15.91 -0.30
C VAL A 33 29.31 15.87 -0.45
N VAL A 34 28.88 15.49 -1.65
CA VAL A 34 27.51 15.05 -1.91
C VAL A 34 27.58 13.57 -2.25
N GLY A 35 26.82 12.76 -1.54
CA GLY A 35 26.86 11.31 -1.69
C GLY A 35 25.50 10.65 -1.59
N PHE A 36 25.39 9.49 -2.22
CA PHE A 36 24.25 8.59 -2.12
C PHE A 36 24.77 7.18 -1.86
N ARG A 37 24.29 6.53 -0.80
CA ARG A 37 24.72 5.17 -0.43
C ARG A 37 23.53 4.23 -0.53
N ASN A 38 23.61 3.19 -1.36
CA ASN A 38 22.53 2.22 -1.49
C ASN A 38 23.07 0.89 -2.03
N GLN A 39 22.58 -0.24 -1.52
CA GLN A 39 23.01 -1.56 -2.01
C GLN A 39 22.42 -1.91 -3.39
N ASN A 40 21.38 -1.20 -3.82
CA ASN A 40 20.73 -1.43 -5.09
C ASN A 40 21.42 -0.64 -6.22
N LEU A 41 22.13 -1.36 -7.09
CA LEU A 41 22.86 -0.77 -8.23
C LEU A 41 21.95 0.00 -9.19
N THR A 42 20.69 -0.41 -9.37
CA THR A 42 19.74 0.32 -10.21
C THR A 42 19.48 1.72 -9.67
N LEU A 43 19.37 1.88 -8.34
CA LEU A 43 19.18 3.19 -7.72
C LEU A 43 20.45 4.04 -7.79
N LEU A 44 21.62 3.43 -7.58
CA LEU A 44 22.91 4.13 -7.72
C LEU A 44 23.09 4.70 -9.13
N ASN A 45 22.77 3.91 -10.15
CA ASN A 45 22.86 4.32 -11.55
C ASN A 45 21.84 5.41 -11.89
N ASP A 46 20.60 5.30 -11.41
CA ASP A 46 19.58 6.34 -11.61
C ASP A 46 19.99 7.67 -10.95
N PHE A 47 20.49 7.63 -9.71
CA PHE A 47 21.08 8.80 -9.05
C PHE A 47 22.23 9.37 -9.88
N ASN A 48 23.17 8.53 -10.32
CA ASN A 48 24.35 8.95 -11.07
C ASN A 48 23.99 9.70 -12.37
N VAL A 49 23.09 9.11 -13.17
CA VAL A 49 22.62 9.71 -14.43
C VAL A 49 21.89 11.02 -14.19
N LYS A 50 20.98 11.07 -13.20
CA LYS A 50 20.21 12.29 -12.91
C LYS A 50 21.09 13.39 -12.34
N PHE A 51 22.03 13.05 -11.48
CA PHE A 51 23.01 13.98 -10.92
C PHE A 51 23.87 14.57 -12.03
N ASN A 52 24.40 13.76 -12.94
CA ASN A 52 25.17 14.24 -14.08
C ASN A 52 24.34 15.14 -15.01
N LYS A 53 23.09 14.78 -15.30
CA LYS A 53 22.21 15.63 -16.12
C LYS A 53 21.95 16.99 -15.47
N GLN A 54 21.81 17.02 -14.15
CA GLN A 54 21.51 18.24 -13.39
C GLN A 54 22.73 19.14 -13.20
N PHE A 55 23.87 18.57 -12.83
CA PHE A 55 25.06 19.33 -12.41
C PHE A 55 26.23 19.26 -13.40
N LYS A 56 26.05 18.55 -14.52
CA LYS A 56 27.09 18.28 -15.53
C LYS A 56 28.37 17.69 -14.92
N LYS A 57 28.22 16.95 -13.82
CA LYS A 57 29.30 16.31 -13.07
C LYS A 57 28.90 14.89 -12.72
N LEU A 58 29.69 13.92 -13.17
CA LEU A 58 29.44 12.50 -12.94
C LEU A 58 29.91 12.08 -11.53
N PRO A 59 29.03 11.55 -10.66
CA PRO A 59 29.45 10.94 -9.40
C PRO A 59 30.37 9.74 -9.62
N LYS A 60 31.39 9.60 -8.77
CA LYS A 60 32.24 8.41 -8.72
C LYS A 60 31.46 7.29 -8.01
N LEU A 61 31.26 6.17 -8.70
CA LEU A 61 30.65 4.96 -8.14
C LEU A 61 31.73 4.09 -7.50
N ARG A 62 31.63 3.83 -6.18
CA ARG A 62 32.53 2.94 -5.41
C ARG A 62 31.75 2.29 -4.26
N ASP A 63 31.90 0.97 -4.05
CA ASP A 63 31.42 0.26 -2.86
C ASP A 63 29.99 0.61 -2.41
N ALA A 64 29.03 0.50 -3.34
CA ALA A 64 27.63 0.87 -3.11
C ALA A 64 27.39 2.35 -2.75
N ARG A 65 28.26 3.25 -3.25
CA ARG A 65 28.16 4.70 -3.08
C ARG A 65 28.40 5.44 -4.39
N CYS A 66 27.61 6.48 -4.65
CA CYS A 66 27.87 7.50 -5.66
C CYS A 66 28.31 8.78 -4.95
N VAL A 67 29.51 9.28 -5.22
CA VAL A 67 30.08 10.43 -4.48
C VAL A 67 30.64 11.50 -5.42
N VAL A 68 30.38 12.76 -5.11
CA VAL A 68 30.98 13.93 -5.75
C VAL A 68 31.60 14.83 -4.70
N ASN A 69 32.86 15.20 -4.92
CA ASN A 69 33.52 16.30 -4.20
C ASN A 69 33.32 17.59 -5.00
N SER A 70 32.52 18.51 -4.48
CA SER A 70 32.27 19.80 -5.14
C SER A 70 31.75 20.83 -4.14
N LYS A 71 32.57 21.85 -3.86
CA LYS A 71 32.20 23.00 -3.02
C LYS A 71 30.99 23.74 -3.59
N GLU A 72 31.00 23.96 -4.90
CA GLU A 72 29.94 24.67 -5.61
C GLU A 72 28.59 23.96 -5.47
N ILE A 73 28.53 22.66 -5.82
CA ILE A 73 27.29 21.89 -5.78
C ILE A 73 26.77 21.78 -4.35
N TYR A 74 27.67 21.60 -3.37
CA TYR A 74 27.29 21.60 -1.96
C TYR A 74 26.56 22.90 -1.59
N TYR A 75 27.13 24.07 -1.89
CA TYR A 75 26.50 25.34 -1.54
C TYR A 75 25.22 25.58 -2.34
N GLN A 76 25.16 25.20 -3.62
CA GLN A 76 23.93 25.27 -4.41
C GLN A 76 22.78 24.45 -3.79
N LEU A 77 23.08 23.26 -3.24
CA LEU A 77 22.09 22.40 -2.59
C LEU A 77 21.67 22.98 -1.23
N VAL A 78 22.63 23.34 -0.38
CA VAL A 78 22.35 23.86 0.97
C VAL A 78 21.63 25.21 0.92
N GLN A 79 22.04 26.13 0.04
CA GLN A 79 21.33 27.42 -0.13
C GLN A 79 19.90 27.23 -0.64
N LYS A 80 19.66 26.22 -1.49
CA LYS A 80 18.33 25.98 -2.07
C LYS A 80 17.39 25.22 -1.14
N PHE A 81 17.90 24.26 -0.37
CA PHE A 81 17.09 23.31 0.39
C PHE A 81 17.29 23.37 1.90
N ASN A 82 18.17 24.25 2.37
CA ASN A 82 18.56 24.45 3.76
C ASN A 82 19.30 23.24 4.37
N SER A 83 18.63 22.10 4.54
CA SER A 83 19.18 20.95 5.26
C SER A 83 18.87 19.60 4.60
N PHE A 84 19.79 18.66 4.79
CA PHE A 84 19.66 17.24 4.42
C PHE A 84 19.80 16.31 5.63
N TYR A 85 19.89 16.87 6.85
CA TYR A 85 19.95 16.06 8.06
C TYR A 85 18.60 15.37 8.32
N SER A 86 18.65 14.18 8.92
CA SER A 86 17.49 13.28 9.06
C SER A 86 16.30 13.88 9.81
N LYS A 87 16.46 14.99 10.55
CA LYS A 87 15.39 15.69 11.27
C LYS A 87 14.89 16.96 10.57
N ASP A 88 15.65 17.49 9.61
CA ASP A 88 15.54 18.89 9.22
C ASP A 88 15.31 19.11 7.72
N TRP A 89 15.40 18.05 6.90
CA TRP A 89 15.10 18.18 5.48
C TRP A 89 13.63 18.57 5.26
N SER A 90 13.35 19.30 4.18
CA SER A 90 11.98 19.69 3.81
C SER A 90 11.68 19.31 2.37
N LEU A 91 10.46 18.85 2.10
CA LEU A 91 9.96 18.66 0.74
C LEU A 91 9.80 20.03 0.05
N PRO A 92 10.51 20.31 -1.05
CA PRO A 92 10.38 21.60 -1.73
C PRO A 92 9.06 21.71 -2.48
N ASN A 93 8.56 22.94 -2.65
CA ASN A 93 7.41 23.20 -3.49
C ASN A 93 7.73 22.89 -4.95
N MET A 94 6.92 22.05 -5.59
CA MET A 94 7.09 21.64 -6.99
C MET A 94 5.76 21.21 -7.61
N ASP A 95 5.67 21.21 -8.93
CA ASP A 95 4.50 20.70 -9.65
C ASP A 95 4.29 19.19 -9.47
N CYS A 96 3.10 18.73 -9.83
CA CYS A 96 2.69 17.33 -9.72
C CYS A 96 3.56 16.36 -10.54
N GLU A 97 4.20 16.78 -11.63
CA GLU A 97 5.05 15.90 -12.42
C GLU A 97 6.39 15.66 -11.74
N ASN A 98 7.04 16.73 -11.29
CA ASN A 98 8.30 16.67 -10.55
C ASN A 98 8.14 15.97 -9.21
N LEU A 99 6.99 16.16 -8.55
CA LEU A 99 6.66 15.53 -7.27
C LEU A 99 6.72 14.00 -7.32
N LYS A 100 6.28 13.39 -8.43
CA LYS A 100 6.34 11.94 -8.62
C LYS A 100 7.77 11.41 -8.60
N TYR A 101 8.72 12.15 -9.19
CA TYR A 101 10.13 11.76 -9.21
C TYR A 101 10.78 11.88 -7.84
N TRP A 102 10.44 12.94 -7.09
CA TRP A 102 10.90 13.11 -5.71
C TRP A 102 10.38 11.97 -4.83
N LEU A 103 9.06 11.72 -4.85
CA LEU A 103 8.43 10.67 -4.05
C LEU A 103 8.97 9.29 -4.42
N ARG A 104 9.13 8.98 -5.71
CA ARG A 104 9.70 7.70 -6.16
C ARG A 104 11.10 7.50 -5.56
N ALA A 105 11.99 8.49 -5.68
CA ALA A 105 13.34 8.40 -5.17
C ALA A 105 13.37 8.19 -3.64
N PHE A 106 12.59 8.98 -2.90
CA PHE A 106 12.52 8.88 -1.43
C PHE A 106 11.95 7.52 -0.97
N PHE A 107 10.86 7.05 -1.58
CA PHE A 107 10.27 5.75 -1.24
C PHE A 107 11.17 4.57 -1.66
N ASP A 108 11.92 4.69 -2.75
CA ASP A 108 12.91 3.69 -3.14
C ASP A 108 14.03 3.54 -2.09
N CYS A 109 14.33 4.58 -1.31
CA CYS A 109 15.19 4.52 -0.12
C CYS A 109 14.44 3.95 1.08
N GLU A 110 13.52 4.74 1.64
CA GLU A 110 13.00 4.55 3.01
C GLU A 110 11.89 3.51 3.12
N ALA A 111 11.12 3.31 2.05
CA ALA A 111 9.87 2.55 2.18
C ALA A 111 10.09 1.04 2.10
N TRP A 112 9.28 0.28 2.84
CA TRP A 112 9.14 -1.15 2.67
C TRP A 112 7.71 -1.51 2.25
N VAL A 113 7.59 -2.61 1.53
CA VAL A 113 6.30 -3.17 1.11
C VAL A 113 6.04 -4.42 1.95
N ILE A 114 4.85 -4.57 2.54
CA ILE A 114 4.43 -5.77 3.27
C ILE A 114 3.42 -6.52 2.43
N ALA A 115 3.79 -7.74 2.04
CA ALA A 115 2.96 -8.62 1.23
C ALA A 115 2.61 -9.91 1.95
N LYS A 116 1.56 -9.86 2.79
CA LYS A 116 1.03 -11.03 3.50
C LYS A 116 -0.40 -11.29 3.03
N GLU A 117 -0.58 -12.36 2.27
CA GLU A 117 -1.88 -12.77 1.74
C GLU A 117 -2.91 -12.84 2.87
N ARG A 118 -4.09 -12.25 2.64
CA ARG A 118 -5.24 -12.23 3.58
C ARG A 118 -4.96 -11.58 4.95
N LYS A 119 -3.76 -11.04 5.20
CA LYS A 119 -3.38 -10.40 6.47
C LYS A 119 -3.08 -8.91 6.28
N SER A 120 -1.96 -8.58 5.66
CA SER A 120 -1.46 -7.20 5.58
C SER A 120 -0.87 -6.93 4.21
N ARG A 121 -1.36 -5.86 3.57
CA ARG A 121 -0.93 -5.39 2.25
C ARG A 121 -0.79 -3.87 2.33
N LEU A 122 0.45 -3.39 2.42
CA LEU A 122 0.71 -1.96 2.60
C LEU A 122 2.12 -1.57 2.14
N ILE A 123 2.27 -0.28 1.87
CA ILE A 123 3.56 0.40 1.79
C ILE A 123 3.69 1.21 3.08
N ALA A 124 4.86 1.17 3.71
CA ALA A 124 5.14 2.02 4.85
C ALA A 124 6.58 2.53 4.82
N LEU A 125 6.83 3.65 5.48
CA LEU A 125 8.14 4.20 5.74
C LEU A 125 8.17 4.83 7.14
N ASP A 126 9.36 4.93 7.71
CA ASP A 126 9.62 5.54 9.02
C ASP A 126 10.52 6.77 8.83
N SER A 127 10.31 7.80 9.65
CA SER A 127 11.28 8.89 9.77
C SER A 127 11.18 9.55 11.15
N ILE A 128 12.29 10.13 11.60
CA ILE A 128 12.33 10.99 12.79
C ILE A 128 11.92 12.43 12.48
N ASN A 129 11.86 12.82 11.20
CA ASN A 129 11.41 14.13 10.75
C ASN A 129 9.88 14.17 10.68
N CYS A 130 9.23 14.71 11.70
CA CYS A 130 7.77 14.81 11.77
C CYS A 130 7.19 15.62 10.60
N ASP A 131 7.78 16.78 10.35
CA ASP A 131 7.28 17.73 9.37
C ASP A 131 7.49 17.23 7.95
N GLY A 132 8.65 16.62 7.68
CA GLY A 132 8.92 15.91 6.43
C GLY A 132 7.91 14.78 6.16
N ILE A 133 7.55 13.98 7.17
CA ILE A 133 6.52 12.93 7.02
C ILE A 133 5.14 13.52 6.73
N ARG A 134 4.77 14.62 7.39
CA ARG A 134 3.50 15.32 7.12
C ARG A 134 3.47 15.89 5.71
N GLN A 135 4.57 16.50 5.26
CA GLN A 135 4.72 17.01 3.88
C GLN A 135 4.57 15.90 2.85
N ILE A 136 5.19 14.73 3.06
CA ILE A 136 4.98 13.55 2.22
C ILE A 136 3.51 13.12 2.23
N GLY A 137 2.87 13.13 3.40
CA GLY A 137 1.44 12.85 3.53
C GLY A 137 0.59 13.76 2.65
N CYS A 138 0.79 15.08 2.74
CA CYS A 138 0.10 16.06 1.89
C CYS A 138 0.38 15.83 0.39
N ALA A 139 1.64 15.57 0.03
CA ALA A 139 2.04 15.27 -1.35
C ALA A 139 1.34 14.03 -1.93
N LEU A 140 1.16 12.98 -1.12
CA LEU A 140 0.40 11.79 -1.54
C LEU A 140 -1.08 12.12 -1.77
N GLU A 141 -1.69 12.95 -0.90
CA GLU A 141 -3.09 13.37 -1.06
C GLU A 141 -3.30 14.22 -2.34
N ILE A 142 -2.36 15.10 -2.70
CA ILE A 142 -2.37 15.81 -3.99
C ILE A 142 -2.41 14.83 -5.17
N LEU A 143 -1.69 13.71 -5.07
CA LEU A 143 -1.72 12.64 -6.05
C LEU A 143 -2.93 11.70 -5.88
N GLY A 144 -3.87 11.99 -4.99
CA GLY A 144 -5.07 11.20 -4.73
C GLY A 144 -4.78 9.84 -4.08
N ILE A 145 -3.66 9.72 -3.35
CA ILE A 145 -3.25 8.51 -2.63
C ILE A 145 -3.49 8.75 -1.14
N LYS A 146 -4.50 8.09 -0.60
CA LYS A 146 -4.82 8.24 0.83
C LYS A 146 -3.75 7.59 1.70
N ASN A 147 -3.38 8.26 2.79
CA ASN A 147 -2.40 7.75 3.72
C ASN A 147 -2.83 7.91 5.19
N LYS A 148 -2.10 7.26 6.09
CA LYS A 148 -2.23 7.43 7.54
C LYS A 148 -0.87 7.57 8.17
N ILE A 149 -0.69 8.58 9.03
CA ILE A 149 0.52 8.76 9.82
C ILE A 149 0.24 8.32 11.26
N ARG A 150 1.20 7.64 11.89
CA ARG A 150 1.18 7.30 13.32
C ARG A 150 2.52 7.58 13.95
N GLU A 151 2.50 8.06 15.17
CA GLU A 151 3.70 8.26 15.98
C GLU A 151 3.97 7.02 16.85
N ASN A 152 5.24 6.61 16.92
CA ASN A 152 5.75 5.71 17.93
C ASN A 152 6.49 6.53 19.00
N LYS A 153 5.75 6.94 20.04
CA LYS A 153 6.26 7.77 21.14
C LYS A 153 7.52 7.21 21.81
N LYS A 154 7.64 5.88 21.92
CA LYS A 154 8.80 5.23 22.56
C LYS A 154 10.11 5.42 21.78
N ARG A 155 10.03 5.57 20.46
CA ARG A 155 11.21 5.70 19.59
C ARG A 155 11.34 7.09 18.96
N ASN A 156 10.38 7.98 19.20
CA ASN A 156 10.25 9.26 18.51
C ASN A 156 10.35 9.12 16.98
N ILE A 157 9.60 8.15 16.43
CA ILE A 157 9.55 7.86 14.98
C ILE A 157 8.11 8.03 14.50
N TYR A 158 7.97 8.67 13.35
CA TYR A 158 6.72 8.84 12.63
C TYR A 158 6.66 7.85 11.47
N ARG A 159 5.58 7.07 11.43
CA ARG A 159 5.34 6.05 10.41
C ARG A 159 4.20 6.47 9.50
N LEU A 160 4.47 6.51 8.20
CA LEU A 160 3.45 6.70 7.17
C LEU A 160 3.02 5.34 6.61
N PHE A 161 1.71 5.18 6.39
CA PHE A 161 1.11 3.97 5.82
C PHE A 161 0.26 4.30 4.60
N ILE A 162 0.44 3.54 3.53
CA ILE A 162 -0.44 3.50 2.36
C ILE A 162 -1.03 2.09 2.27
N PHE A 163 -2.35 1.97 2.36
CA PHE A 163 -3.07 0.70 2.33
C PHE A 163 -4.39 0.81 1.55
N GLY A 164 -4.98 -0.34 1.22
CA GLY A 164 -6.15 -0.44 0.35
C GLY A 164 -5.76 -0.61 -1.12
N LYS A 165 -6.48 -1.48 -1.83
CA LYS A 165 -6.13 -1.90 -3.20
C LYS A 165 -6.00 -0.71 -4.15
N GLU A 166 -6.94 0.22 -4.05
CA GLU A 166 -7.09 1.38 -4.91
C GLU A 166 -5.94 2.37 -4.70
N ASN A 167 -5.54 2.60 -3.45
CA ASN A 167 -4.36 3.43 -3.14
C ASN A 167 -3.07 2.79 -3.63
N LEU A 168 -2.92 1.47 -3.48
CA LEU A 168 -1.73 0.75 -3.96
C LEU A 168 -1.64 0.75 -5.50
N ILE A 169 -2.77 0.60 -6.20
CA ILE A 169 -2.84 0.75 -7.66
C ILE A 169 -2.48 2.17 -8.08
N ARG A 170 -3.04 3.19 -7.42
CA ARG A 170 -2.72 4.60 -7.71
C ARG A 170 -1.24 4.90 -7.47
N TYR A 171 -0.69 4.41 -6.36
CA TYR A 171 0.74 4.51 -6.08
C TYR A 171 1.57 3.86 -7.18
N GLN A 172 1.26 2.62 -7.57
CA GLN A 172 1.98 1.92 -8.65
C GLN A 172 1.94 2.69 -9.97
N LYS A 173 0.79 3.28 -10.32
CA LYS A 173 0.59 4.02 -11.58
C LYS A 173 1.25 5.40 -11.58
N LYS A 174 1.17 6.14 -10.47
CA LYS A 174 1.61 7.55 -10.42
C LYS A 174 3.06 7.72 -9.97
N ILE A 175 3.53 6.89 -9.04
CA ILE A 175 4.86 7.01 -8.42
C ILE A 175 5.70 5.78 -8.77
N GLY A 176 5.20 4.60 -8.41
CA GLY A 176 5.88 3.33 -8.61
C GLY A 176 7.13 3.15 -7.74
N PHE A 177 7.88 2.10 -8.03
CA PHE A 177 9.21 1.85 -7.47
C PHE A 177 10.17 1.57 -8.63
N LEU A 178 11.39 2.11 -8.54
CA LEU A 178 12.49 1.67 -9.38
C LEU A 178 13.17 0.42 -8.76
N HIS A 179 13.17 0.30 -7.44
CA HIS A 179 13.75 -0.85 -6.75
C HIS A 179 13.01 -2.15 -7.12
N LYS A 180 13.67 -3.06 -7.84
CA LYS A 180 13.10 -4.31 -8.38
C LYS A 180 12.27 -5.11 -7.36
N ASN A 181 12.85 -5.44 -6.20
CA ASN A 181 12.14 -6.23 -5.18
C ASN A 181 10.89 -5.52 -4.63
N LYS A 182 10.94 -4.20 -4.40
CA LYS A 182 9.79 -3.42 -3.93
C LYS A 182 8.70 -3.37 -4.99
N LYS A 183 9.08 -3.17 -6.26
CA LYS A 183 8.18 -3.18 -7.44
C LYS A 183 7.45 -4.52 -7.60
N GLU A 184 8.19 -5.63 -7.54
CA GLU A 184 7.63 -6.98 -7.64
C GLU A 184 6.70 -7.30 -6.47
N LYS A 185 7.10 -6.93 -5.25
CA LYS A 185 6.30 -7.13 -4.03
C LYS A 185 4.99 -6.34 -4.08
N LEU A 186 5.01 -5.09 -4.55
CA LEU A 186 3.81 -4.29 -4.75
C LEU A 186 2.88 -4.90 -5.81
N LYS A 187 3.43 -5.42 -6.91
CA LYS A 187 2.63 -6.12 -7.94
C LYS A 187 1.96 -7.36 -7.36
N LYS A 188 2.71 -8.19 -6.62
CA LYS A 188 2.18 -9.36 -5.92
C LYS A 188 1.07 -8.98 -4.95
N ASP A 189 1.24 -7.87 -4.23
CA ASP A 189 0.24 -7.37 -3.30
C ASP A 189 -1.08 -7.02 -3.97
N ILE A 190 -1.03 -6.24 -5.03
CA ILE A 190 -2.22 -5.82 -5.79
C ILE A 190 -2.97 -7.03 -6.35
N LEU A 191 -2.24 -8.02 -6.89
CA LEU A 191 -2.83 -9.25 -7.43
C LEU A 191 -3.42 -10.17 -6.36
N SER A 192 -2.86 -10.16 -5.14
CA SER A 192 -3.34 -10.97 -4.03
C SER A 192 -4.66 -10.49 -3.42
N TYR A 193 -5.20 -9.33 -3.85
CA TYR A 193 -6.52 -8.89 -3.44
C TYR A 193 -7.59 -9.75 -4.09
N MET A 194 -8.26 -10.55 -3.26
CA MET A 194 -9.44 -11.30 -3.69
C MET A 194 -10.54 -10.35 -4.17
N SER A 195 -11.13 -10.65 -5.32
CA SER A 195 -12.45 -10.12 -5.65
C SER A 195 -13.45 -10.80 -4.72
N TYR A 196 -14.12 -9.99 -3.90
CA TYR A 196 -15.19 -10.50 -3.06
C TYR A 196 -16.55 -10.49 -3.78
N THR A 197 -16.63 -9.94 -4.99
CA THR A 197 -17.87 -9.91 -5.78
C THR A 197 -18.22 -11.30 -6.29
N TRP A 198 -19.49 -11.68 -6.17
CA TRP A 198 -20.02 -12.93 -6.71
C TRP A 198 -20.78 -12.64 -8.00
N GLU A 199 -20.40 -13.33 -9.07
CA GLU A 199 -21.08 -13.24 -10.35
C GLU A 199 -22.11 -14.36 -10.46
N PHE A 200 -23.32 -14.02 -10.88
CA PHE A 200 -24.44 -14.96 -11.06
C PHE A 200 -24.81 -15.06 -12.56
N PRO A 201 -23.96 -15.68 -13.41
CA PRO A 201 -24.23 -15.81 -14.83
C PRO A 201 -25.48 -16.67 -15.06
N LYS A 202 -26.40 -16.19 -15.92
CA LYS A 202 -27.71 -16.80 -16.15
C LYS A 202 -27.63 -18.30 -16.48
N ASN A 203 -26.67 -18.69 -17.31
CA ASN A 203 -26.49 -20.08 -17.76
C ASN A 203 -25.85 -21.04 -16.72
N LYS A 204 -25.27 -20.52 -15.63
CA LYS A 204 -24.58 -21.35 -14.61
C LYS A 204 -25.02 -21.02 -13.18
N ILE A 205 -26.17 -20.36 -13.04
CA ILE A 205 -26.62 -19.78 -11.77
C ILE A 205 -26.79 -20.83 -10.67
N LYS A 206 -27.38 -21.99 -10.98
CA LYS A 206 -27.55 -23.11 -10.05
C LYS A 206 -26.20 -23.63 -9.53
N LYS A 207 -25.22 -23.80 -10.41
CA LYS A 207 -23.87 -24.27 -10.06
C LYS A 207 -23.16 -23.26 -9.13
N VAL A 208 -23.28 -21.97 -9.43
CA VAL A 208 -22.68 -20.90 -8.62
C VAL A 208 -23.33 -20.82 -7.24
N VAL A 209 -24.66 -20.83 -7.16
CA VAL A 209 -25.38 -20.83 -5.87
C VAL A 209 -24.94 -22.02 -5.02
N ASN A 210 -24.93 -23.23 -5.59
CA ASN A 210 -24.54 -24.43 -4.84
C ASN A 210 -23.10 -24.36 -4.34
N LYS A 211 -22.18 -23.86 -5.17
CA LYS A 211 -20.79 -23.65 -4.78
C LYS A 211 -20.68 -22.67 -3.61
N ILE A 212 -21.35 -21.52 -3.70
CA ILE A 212 -21.33 -20.50 -2.65
C ILE A 212 -21.91 -21.06 -1.35
N MET A 213 -23.05 -21.76 -1.41
CA MET A 213 -23.66 -22.37 -0.24
C MET A 213 -22.72 -23.37 0.43
N LYS A 214 -22.14 -24.31 -0.34
CA LYS A 214 -21.20 -25.31 0.20
C LYS A 214 -19.95 -24.69 0.82
N GLU A 215 -19.39 -23.66 0.20
CA GLU A 215 -18.14 -23.04 0.65
C GLU A 215 -18.33 -22.03 1.80
N LYS A 216 -19.46 -21.31 1.83
CA LYS A 216 -19.65 -20.11 2.67
C LYS A 216 -20.74 -20.24 3.72
N ALA A 217 -21.71 -21.14 3.55
CA ALA A 217 -22.76 -21.33 4.54
C ALA A 217 -22.18 -21.95 5.82
N LYS A 218 -22.59 -21.39 6.96
CA LYS A 218 -22.23 -21.85 8.30
C LYS A 218 -23.50 -22.08 9.10
N VAL A 219 -23.58 -23.24 9.74
CA VAL A 219 -24.68 -23.54 10.66
C VAL A 219 -24.32 -23.00 12.04
N ASN A 220 -25.19 -22.15 12.55
CA ASN A 220 -25.24 -21.72 13.95
C ASN A 220 -26.40 -22.46 14.62
N MET A 221 -26.11 -23.05 15.78
CA MET A 221 -27.08 -23.81 16.56
C MET A 221 -28.27 -22.94 17.01
N PRO A 222 -29.49 -23.51 17.12
CA PRO A 222 -29.84 -24.89 16.77
C PRO A 222 -30.18 -25.09 15.27
N TYR A 223 -30.69 -24.07 14.56
CA TYR A 223 -31.13 -24.20 13.14
C TYR A 223 -31.02 -22.90 12.33
N THR A 224 -29.91 -22.17 12.45
CA THR A 224 -29.70 -20.97 11.63
C THR A 224 -28.54 -21.18 10.66
N VAL A 225 -28.80 -21.08 9.36
CA VAL A 225 -27.71 -20.99 8.38
C VAL A 225 -27.38 -19.53 8.15
N ARG A 226 -26.09 -19.18 8.30
CA ARG A 226 -25.54 -17.85 8.07
C ARG A 226 -24.50 -17.86 6.96
N ILE A 227 -24.55 -16.85 6.11
CA ILE A 227 -23.54 -16.55 5.09
C ILE A 227 -23.08 -15.12 5.28
N VAL A 228 -21.78 -14.87 5.18
CA VAL A 228 -21.18 -13.54 5.40
C VAL A 228 -20.54 -13.02 4.12
N SER A 229 -20.75 -11.73 3.83
CA SER A 229 -20.05 -11.02 2.76
C SER A 229 -19.75 -9.58 3.17
N ASN A 230 -18.68 -8.99 2.65
CA ASN A 230 -18.41 -7.55 2.79
C ASN A 230 -19.15 -6.71 1.71
N LYS A 231 -19.95 -7.35 0.84
CA LYS A 231 -20.77 -6.68 -0.18
C LYS A 231 -22.22 -7.11 -0.01
N GLU A 232 -23.12 -6.13 0.08
CA GLU A 232 -24.56 -6.37 0.23
C GLU A 232 -25.16 -7.05 -1.02
N ASN A 233 -24.82 -6.53 -2.21
CA ASN A 233 -25.34 -7.03 -3.49
C ASN A 233 -25.10 -8.54 -3.69
N ASN A 234 -23.98 -9.06 -3.20
CA ASN A 234 -23.69 -10.49 -3.22
C ASN A 234 -24.77 -11.30 -2.51
N LEU A 235 -25.17 -10.86 -1.32
CA LEU A 235 -26.15 -11.53 -0.49
C LEU A 235 -27.57 -11.29 -0.99
N VAL A 236 -27.88 -10.08 -1.47
CA VAL A 236 -29.18 -9.78 -2.10
C VAL A 236 -29.39 -10.67 -3.33
N ASN A 237 -28.39 -10.78 -4.20
CA ASN A 237 -28.45 -11.65 -5.37
C ASN A 237 -28.52 -13.13 -4.97
N LEU A 238 -27.75 -13.56 -3.97
CA LEU A 238 -27.83 -14.92 -3.46
C LEU A 238 -29.24 -15.24 -2.92
N SER A 239 -29.83 -14.34 -2.13
CA SER A 239 -31.19 -14.48 -1.58
C SER A 239 -32.23 -14.64 -2.68
N LYS A 240 -32.20 -13.75 -3.69
CA LYS A 240 -33.11 -13.83 -4.85
C LYS A 240 -32.98 -15.17 -5.59
N ASN A 241 -31.75 -15.64 -5.79
CA ASN A 241 -31.50 -16.89 -6.49
C ASN A 241 -31.83 -18.13 -5.66
N LEU A 242 -31.63 -18.11 -4.33
CA LEU A 242 -32.09 -19.16 -3.43
C LEU A 242 -33.61 -19.30 -3.45
N PHE A 243 -34.33 -18.17 -3.41
CA PHE A 243 -35.78 -18.17 -3.53
C PHE A 243 -36.23 -18.66 -4.91
N SER A 244 -35.65 -18.14 -5.99
CA SER A 244 -36.04 -18.51 -7.36
C SER A 244 -35.81 -20.01 -7.65
N LEU A 245 -34.63 -20.53 -7.32
CA LEU A 245 -34.22 -21.90 -7.66
C LEU A 245 -34.78 -22.95 -6.70
N TYR A 246 -34.85 -22.62 -5.41
CA TYR A 246 -35.12 -23.60 -4.36
C TYR A 246 -36.31 -23.23 -3.50
N LYS A 247 -36.94 -22.06 -3.70
CA LYS A 247 -38.01 -21.55 -2.83
C LYS A 247 -37.55 -21.54 -1.37
N ILE A 248 -36.34 -21.00 -1.14
CA ILE A 248 -35.76 -20.82 0.19
C ILE A 248 -35.77 -19.33 0.53
N ASP A 249 -36.53 -18.97 1.56
CA ASP A 249 -36.56 -17.61 2.09
C ASP A 249 -35.29 -17.31 2.91
N SER A 250 -34.76 -16.10 2.74
CA SER A 250 -33.64 -15.62 3.53
C SER A 250 -33.72 -14.12 3.79
N LYS A 251 -33.08 -13.66 4.86
CA LYS A 251 -33.03 -12.24 5.22
C LYS A 251 -31.59 -11.74 5.28
N THR A 252 -31.34 -10.59 4.67
CA THR A 252 -30.04 -9.92 4.71
C THR A 252 -30.00 -8.85 5.78
N TYR A 253 -28.88 -8.76 6.51
CA TYR A 253 -28.67 -7.79 7.58
C TYR A 253 -27.31 -7.11 7.43
N LYS A 254 -27.27 -5.80 7.65
CA LYS A 254 -26.02 -5.04 7.81
C LYS A 254 -25.51 -5.22 9.24
N ARG A 255 -24.21 -5.43 9.40
CA ARG A 255 -23.52 -5.63 10.68
C ARG A 255 -22.26 -4.77 10.70
N LYS A 256 -21.81 -4.43 11.91
CA LYS A 256 -20.56 -3.72 12.16
C LYS A 256 -19.82 -4.51 13.25
N ASN A 257 -18.56 -4.89 13.01
CA ASN A 257 -17.78 -5.59 14.02
C ASN A 257 -17.20 -4.60 15.07
N GLY A 258 -16.52 -5.12 16.10
CA GLY A 258 -15.89 -4.28 17.14
C GLY A 258 -14.83 -3.32 16.62
N PHE A 259 -14.29 -3.53 15.41
CA PHE A 259 -13.33 -2.65 14.76
C PHE A 259 -13.99 -1.59 13.86
N GLY A 260 -15.32 -1.56 13.81
CA GLY A 260 -16.09 -0.65 12.97
C GLY A 260 -16.20 -1.06 11.50
N THR A 261 -15.66 -2.21 11.10
CA THR A 261 -15.79 -2.74 9.74
C THR A 261 -17.22 -3.18 9.49
N VAL A 262 -17.84 -2.62 8.45
CA VAL A 262 -19.17 -3.00 8.00
C VAL A 262 -19.11 -4.28 7.18
N TYR A 263 -20.00 -5.22 7.46
CA TYR A 263 -20.22 -6.44 6.70
C TYR A 263 -21.70 -6.78 6.67
N PHE A 264 -22.08 -7.75 5.86
CA PHE A 264 -23.47 -8.16 5.67
C PHE A 264 -23.60 -9.66 5.94
N THR A 265 -24.76 -10.06 6.43
CA THR A 265 -25.10 -11.46 6.71
C THR A 265 -26.41 -11.84 6.06
N LEU A 266 -26.46 -12.97 5.38
CA LEU A 266 -27.70 -13.61 4.93
C LEU A 266 -27.99 -14.73 5.92
N ASN A 267 -29.17 -14.70 6.53
CA ASN A 267 -29.60 -15.71 7.49
C ASN A 267 -30.86 -16.44 6.98
N ILE A 268 -30.89 -17.75 7.23
CA ILE A 268 -32.02 -18.64 6.98
C ILE A 268 -32.36 -19.26 8.34
N HIS A 269 -33.54 -18.97 8.87
CA HIS A 269 -33.92 -19.26 10.26
C HIS A 269 -35.01 -20.32 10.40
N LYS A 270 -35.80 -20.57 9.35
CA LYS A 270 -36.92 -21.53 9.40
C LYS A 270 -36.35 -22.96 9.40
N LYS A 271 -36.72 -23.79 10.40
CA LYS A 271 -36.27 -25.20 10.51
C LYS A 271 -36.56 -25.98 9.21
N SER A 272 -37.74 -25.77 8.61
CA SER A 272 -38.14 -26.38 7.34
C SER A 272 -37.21 -26.03 6.17
N GLU A 273 -36.78 -24.76 6.07
CA GLU A 273 -35.85 -24.31 5.03
C GLU A 273 -34.46 -24.91 5.21
N VAL A 274 -34.00 -25.01 6.46
CA VAL A 274 -32.71 -25.64 6.77
C VAL A 274 -32.74 -27.13 6.44
N ALA A 275 -33.81 -27.85 6.80
CA ALA A 275 -33.97 -29.25 6.42
C ALA A 275 -34.00 -29.43 4.89
N LYS A 276 -34.67 -28.52 4.17
CA LYS A 276 -34.69 -28.49 2.70
C LYS A 276 -33.29 -28.30 2.12
N MET A 277 -32.46 -27.46 2.72
CA MET A 277 -31.07 -27.27 2.30
C MET A 277 -30.22 -28.54 2.43
N ILE A 278 -30.40 -29.29 3.52
CA ILE A 278 -29.72 -30.59 3.73
C ILE A 278 -30.14 -31.56 2.63
N ARG A 279 -31.46 -31.72 2.42
CA ARG A 279 -32.01 -32.62 1.38
C ARG A 279 -31.50 -32.28 -0.02
N LEU A 280 -31.36 -30.99 -0.33
CA LEU A 280 -30.85 -30.51 -1.62
C LEU A 280 -29.31 -30.55 -1.71
N GLY A 281 -28.61 -30.97 -0.65
CA GLY A 281 -27.14 -31.02 -0.60
C GLY A 281 -26.50 -29.65 -0.79
N LEU A 282 -27.11 -28.59 -0.26
CA LEU A 282 -26.60 -27.21 -0.37
C LEU A 282 -25.57 -26.88 0.70
N LEU A 283 -25.52 -27.66 1.78
CA LEU A 283 -24.53 -27.53 2.83
C LEU A 283 -23.36 -28.48 2.57
N ASN A 284 -22.22 -28.24 3.22
CA ASN A 284 -21.15 -29.22 3.25
C ASN A 284 -21.36 -30.15 4.46
N LYS A 285 -20.86 -31.39 4.37
CA LYS A 285 -21.03 -32.42 5.40
C LYS A 285 -20.69 -31.95 6.82
N LYS A 286 -19.63 -31.14 6.96
CA LYS A 286 -19.20 -30.61 8.26
C LYS A 286 -20.27 -29.71 8.90
N GLU A 287 -20.95 -28.89 8.10
CA GLU A 287 -22.01 -28.01 8.61
C GLU A 287 -23.34 -28.75 8.77
N GLU A 288 -23.64 -29.73 7.91
CA GLU A 288 -24.81 -30.62 8.05
C GLU A 288 -24.79 -31.39 9.38
N ASN A 289 -23.63 -31.96 9.74
CA ASN A 289 -23.46 -32.72 10.98
C ASN A 289 -23.66 -31.91 12.27
N LYS A 290 -23.69 -30.57 12.19
CA LYS A 290 -23.99 -29.73 13.36
C LYS A 290 -25.48 -29.69 13.68
N ILE A 291 -26.33 -30.03 12.73
CA ILE A 291 -27.77 -29.92 12.87
C ILE A 291 -28.26 -31.17 13.59
N ILE A 292 -28.67 -31.00 14.84
CA ILE A 292 -29.37 -32.04 15.60
C ILE A 292 -30.83 -31.94 15.16
N LEU A 293 -31.29 -32.86 14.30
CA LEU A 293 -32.66 -32.81 13.78
C LEU A 293 -33.70 -33.13 14.85
#